data_AF-A0A5B7AZ93-F1
#
_entry.id   AF-A0A5B7AZ93-F1
#
_cell.length_a   1.000
_cell.length_b   1.000
_cell.length_c   1.000
_cell.angle_alpha   90.00
_cell.angle_beta   90.00
_cell.angle_gamma   90.00
#
_symmetry.space_group_name_H-M   'P 1'
#
loop_
_entity.id
_entity.type
_entity.pdbx_description
1 polymer ?
#
loop_
_entity_poly.entity_id
_entity_poly.type
_entity_poly.pdbx_seq_one_letter_code
_entity_poly.pdbx_strand_id
1 'polypeptide(L)'
;GLPVEKSPGSEPGTVVVCERVQIHGFSRLEDLRKFAHSLRVQVSHVNSSARLLNVEVCFHRNKSLGLGMCPEGQWEKLVKDSWIRPMSPFDHKLLDIRMAGSSLATLEVSIEEEFF
;
A
#
# COMPACT_ATOMS: atom_id res chain seq x y z
N GLY A 1 -2.88 -3.36 12.93
CA GLY A 1 -3.11 -4.36 11.87
C GLY A 1 -4.07 -5.40 12.36
N LEU A 2 -4.92 -5.91 11.48
CA LEU A 2 -5.76 -7.08 11.74
C LEU A 2 -5.02 -8.36 11.32
N PRO A 3 -5.06 -9.43 12.12
CA PRO A 3 -4.50 -10.72 11.71
C PRO A 3 -5.33 -11.31 10.55
N VAL A 4 -4.64 -11.79 9.52
CA VAL A 4 -5.23 -12.43 8.34
C VAL A 4 -4.52 -13.76 8.10
N GLU A 5 -5.31 -14.83 8.01
CA GLU A 5 -4.85 -16.17 7.66
C GLU A 5 -4.97 -16.41 6.15
N LYS A 6 -4.13 -17.31 5.61
CA LYS A 6 -4.21 -17.77 4.21
C LYS A 6 -4.14 -16.63 3.19
N SER A 7 -3.39 -15.57 3.49
CA SER A 7 -3.12 -14.48 2.56
C SER A 7 -2.38 -15.03 1.33
N PRO A 8 -2.81 -14.76 0.08
CA PRO A 8 -2.16 -15.34 -1.10
C PRO A 8 -0.69 -14.94 -1.21
N GLY A 9 0.21 -15.91 -1.34
CA GLY A 9 1.66 -15.69 -1.39
C GLY A 9 2.36 -15.64 -0.03
N SER A 10 1.63 -15.70 1.10
CA SER A 10 2.26 -15.94 2.40
C SER A 10 2.56 -17.43 2.60
N GLU A 11 3.57 -17.76 3.41
CA GLU A 11 3.88 -19.15 3.74
C GLU A 11 2.66 -19.89 4.34
N PRO A 12 2.45 -21.18 4.01
CA PRO A 12 1.34 -21.96 4.53
C PRO A 12 1.34 -21.99 6.07
N GLY A 13 0.18 -21.70 6.68
CA GLY A 13 0.03 -21.69 8.14
C GLY A 13 0.48 -20.39 8.82
N THR A 14 1.02 -19.43 8.07
CA THR A 14 1.44 -18.13 8.61
C THR A 14 0.26 -17.18 8.73
N VAL A 15 0.18 -16.48 9.87
CA VAL A 15 -0.70 -15.33 10.08
C VAL A 15 0.09 -14.07 9.74
N VAL A 16 -0.46 -13.25 8.84
CA VAL A 16 0.06 -11.92 8.54
C VAL A 16 -0.78 -10.86 9.23
N VAL A 17 -0.17 -9.75 9.57
CA VAL A 17 -0.88 -8.57 10.10
C VAL A 17 -1.09 -7.61 8.94
N CYS A 18 -2.35 -7.30 8.64
CA CYS A 18 -2.75 -6.49 7.51
C CYS A 18 -3.40 -5.17 7.92
N GLU A 19 -3.20 -4.14 7.12
CA GLU A 19 -3.89 -2.84 7.18
C GLU A 19 -4.31 -2.40 5.79
N ARG A 20 -5.38 -1.61 5.69
CA ARG A 20 -5.88 -1.05 4.41
C ARG A 20 -6.04 0.46 4.53
N VAL A 21 -5.36 1.18 3.66
CA VAL A 21 -5.52 2.63 3.48
C VAL A 21 -6.37 2.89 2.25
N GLN A 22 -7.43 3.68 2.39
CA GLN A 22 -8.25 4.11 1.26
C GLN A 22 -7.76 5.46 0.74
N ILE A 23 -7.31 5.49 -0.51
CA ILE A 23 -6.84 6.69 -1.17
C ILE A 23 -7.93 7.20 -2.09
N HIS A 24 -8.44 8.40 -1.77
CA HIS A 24 -9.50 9.05 -2.54
C HIS A 24 -8.89 10.13 -3.42
N GLY A 25 -8.95 9.94 -4.73
CA GLY A 25 -8.61 10.97 -5.70
C GLY A 25 -9.66 12.07 -5.79
N PHE A 26 -9.30 13.13 -6.49
CA PHE A 26 -10.14 14.28 -6.81
C PHE A 26 -11.24 13.93 -7.81
N SER A 27 -12.31 14.73 -7.81
CA SER A 27 -13.36 14.64 -8.82
C SER A 27 -12.84 15.20 -10.14
N ARG A 28 -12.84 14.39 -11.20
CA ARG A 28 -12.33 14.85 -12.51
C ARG A 28 -13.11 16.03 -13.08
N LEU A 29 -14.42 16.09 -12.83
CA LEU A 29 -15.27 17.16 -13.36
C LEU A 29 -15.09 18.48 -12.59
N GLU A 30 -14.79 18.40 -11.30
CA GLU A 30 -14.64 19.58 -10.44
C GLU A 30 -13.20 20.12 -10.46
N ASP A 31 -12.21 19.24 -10.61
CA ASP A 31 -10.79 19.56 -10.51
C ASP A 31 -10.04 19.41 -11.85
N LEU A 32 -10.61 19.93 -12.95
CA LEU A 32 -10.02 19.84 -14.29
C LEU A 32 -8.58 20.37 -14.38
N ARG A 33 -8.22 21.33 -13.52
CA ARG A 33 -6.86 21.88 -13.43
C ARG A 33 -5.81 20.84 -13.03
N LYS A 34 -6.23 19.75 -12.38
CA LYS A 34 -5.36 18.65 -11.92
C LYS A 34 -5.00 17.67 -13.04
N PHE A 35 -5.41 17.93 -14.30
CA PHE A 35 -5.14 17.01 -15.42
C PHE A 35 -3.64 16.76 -15.66
N ALA A 36 -2.80 17.78 -15.49
CA ALA A 36 -1.35 17.68 -15.64
C ALA A 36 -0.62 17.30 -14.33
N HIS A 37 -1.36 16.86 -13.31
CA HIS A 37 -0.80 16.47 -12.03
C HIS A 37 -0.78 14.94 -11.89
N SER A 38 0.10 14.45 -11.02
CA SER A 38 0.20 13.07 -10.56
C SER A 38 0.23 13.05 -9.04
N LEU A 39 -0.30 11.99 -8.42
CA LEU A 39 -0.10 11.75 -7.00
C LEU A 39 0.96 10.68 -6.83
N ARG A 40 2.01 10.98 -6.09
CA ARG A 40 3.04 10.03 -5.68
C ARG A 40 2.68 9.50 -4.30
N VAL A 41 2.32 8.21 -4.25
CA VAL A 41 2.06 7.50 -3.00
C VAL A 41 3.35 6.83 -2.55
N GLN A 42 3.71 7.00 -1.28
CA GLN A 42 4.91 6.41 -0.70
C GLN A 42 4.59 5.69 0.61
N VAL A 43 5.21 4.54 0.82
CA VAL A 43 5.26 3.81 2.09
C VAL A 43 6.71 3.68 2.51
N SER A 44 7.05 4.07 3.73
CA SER A 44 8.42 3.97 4.25
C SER A 44 8.46 3.60 5.73
N HIS A 45 9.59 3.05 6.16
CA HIS A 45 9.84 2.81 7.58
C HIS A 45 10.13 4.12 8.32
N VAL A 46 9.48 4.34 9.47
CA VAL A 46 9.76 5.53 10.32
C VAL A 46 11.06 5.36 11.12
N ASN A 47 11.35 4.14 11.57
CA ASN A 47 12.56 3.81 12.30
C ASN A 47 13.22 2.61 11.62
N SER A 48 14.27 2.85 10.84
CA SER A 48 15.05 1.80 10.15
C SER A 48 15.91 1.04 11.17
N SER A 49 15.30 0.25 12.04
CA SER A 49 16.04 -0.73 12.83
C SER A 49 16.43 -1.86 11.89
N ALA A 50 17.71 -2.26 11.88
CA ALA A 50 18.36 -3.14 10.90
C ALA A 50 17.75 -4.55 10.70
N ARG A 51 16.62 -4.88 11.33
CA ARG A 51 15.83 -6.06 10.98
C ARG A 51 14.93 -5.67 9.81
N LEU A 52 15.29 -6.13 8.61
CA LEU A 52 14.46 -6.06 7.42
C LEU A 52 13.09 -6.65 7.73
N LEU A 53 12.12 -5.79 7.99
CA LEU A 53 10.74 -6.19 8.18
C LEU A 53 10.22 -6.52 6.78
N ASN A 54 9.77 -7.76 6.57
CA ASN A 54 9.16 -8.17 5.32
C ASN A 54 7.78 -7.51 5.20
N VAL A 55 7.78 -6.24 4.80
CA VAL A 55 6.59 -5.45 4.49
C VAL A 55 6.29 -5.63 3.03
N GLU A 56 5.05 -6.02 2.75
CA GLU A 56 4.53 -6.14 1.41
C GLU A 56 3.29 -5.26 1.25
N VAL A 57 3.15 -4.65 0.09
CA VAL A 57 2.05 -3.76 -0.24
C VAL A 57 1.34 -4.23 -1.51
N CYS A 58 0.03 -4.05 -1.56
CA CYS A 58 -0.79 -4.26 -2.75
C CYS A 58 -1.55 -2.97 -3.05
N PHE A 59 -1.41 -2.45 -4.26
CA PHE A 59 -2.04 -1.21 -4.68
C PHE A 59 -3.08 -1.47 -5.78
N HIS A 60 -4.36 -1.46 -5.42
CA HIS A 60 -5.42 -2.01 -6.28
C HIS A 60 -6.71 -1.16 -6.24
N ARG A 61 -7.63 -1.40 -7.19
CA ARG A 61 -8.95 -0.73 -7.24
C ARG A 61 -10.10 -1.60 -6.74
N ASN A 62 -9.92 -2.93 -6.72
CA ASN A 62 -11.03 -3.85 -6.48
C ASN A 62 -11.42 -3.90 -5.01
N LYS A 63 -12.53 -3.24 -4.66
CA LYS A 63 -13.09 -3.22 -3.30
C LYS A 63 -13.72 -4.55 -2.86
N SER A 64 -13.98 -5.48 -3.78
CA SER A 64 -14.52 -6.80 -3.42
C SER A 64 -13.47 -7.74 -2.83
N LEU A 65 -12.18 -7.41 -2.97
CA LEU A 65 -11.11 -8.19 -2.36
C LEU A 65 -11.06 -7.91 -0.86
N GLY A 66 -11.06 -8.98 -0.07
CA GLY A 66 -10.85 -8.92 1.38
C GLY A 66 -9.49 -8.28 1.71
N LEU A 67 -9.36 -7.78 2.94
CA LEU A 67 -8.12 -7.22 3.46
C LEU A 67 -7.00 -8.26 3.36
N GLY A 68 -5.88 -7.92 2.72
CA GLY A 68 -4.75 -8.84 2.62
C GLY A 68 -4.97 -10.02 1.69
N MET A 69 -6.02 -10.01 0.86
CA MET A 69 -6.39 -11.12 -0.02
C MET A 69 -6.13 -10.83 -1.51
N CYS A 70 -5.25 -9.88 -1.83
CA CYS A 70 -4.79 -9.68 -3.21
C CYS A 70 -4.08 -10.95 -3.72
N PRO A 71 -4.19 -11.27 -5.03
CA PRO A 71 -3.38 -12.32 -5.65
C PRO A 71 -1.88 -12.14 -5.40
N GLU A 72 -1.15 -13.25 -5.27
CA GLU A 72 0.29 -13.25 -4.93
C GLU A 72 1.13 -12.29 -5.79
N GLY A 73 0.94 -12.28 -7.11
CA GLY A 73 1.69 -11.42 -8.03
C GLY A 73 1.35 -9.92 -7.97
N GLN A 74 0.40 -9.50 -7.12
CA GLN A 74 0.07 -8.09 -6.89
C GLN A 74 0.75 -7.51 -5.64
N TRP A 75 1.44 -8.34 -4.87
CA TRP A 75 2.18 -7.90 -3.70
C TRP A 75 3.59 -7.46 -4.10
N GLU A 76 3.99 -6.33 -3.55
CA GLU A 76 5.29 -5.72 -3.79
C GLU A 76 6.01 -5.48 -2.46
N LYS A 77 7.31 -5.76 -2.42
CA LYS A 77 8.14 -5.50 -1.24
C LYS A 77 8.64 -4.06 -1.27
N LEU A 78 8.87 -3.49 -0.08
CA LEU A 78 9.64 -2.26 0.03
C LEU A 78 11.08 -2.52 -0.44
N VAL A 79 11.62 -1.61 -1.25
CA VAL A 79 12.99 -1.66 -1.78
C VAL A 79 13.77 -0.50 -1.18
N LYS A 80 14.90 -0.78 -0.51
CA LYS A 80 15.68 0.24 0.21
C LYS A 80 14.80 1.05 1.18
N ASP A 81 14.05 0.34 2.02
CA ASP A 81 13.18 0.88 3.08
C ASP A 81 11.99 1.73 2.62
N SER A 82 11.70 1.77 1.32
CA SER A 82 10.54 2.49 0.78
C SER A 82 9.90 1.78 -0.40
N TRP A 83 8.63 2.08 -0.62
CA TRP A 83 7.87 1.74 -1.81
C TRP A 83 7.20 3.00 -2.32
N ILE A 84 7.27 3.24 -3.63
CA ILE A 84 6.75 4.46 -4.25
C ILE A 84 5.98 4.07 -5.51
N ARG A 85 4.80 4.66 -5.69
CA ARG A 85 3.98 4.45 -6.88
C ARG A 85 3.24 5.73 -7.28
N PRO A 86 3.33 6.16 -8.55
CA PRO A 86 2.47 7.21 -9.06
C PRO A 86 1.05 6.69 -9.33
N MET A 87 0.06 7.56 -9.19
CA MET A 87 -1.32 7.34 -9.60
C MET A 87 -1.91 8.62 -10.19
N SER A 88 -2.95 8.47 -11.03
CA SER A 88 -3.72 9.63 -11.47
C SER A 88 -4.32 10.34 -10.26
N PRO A 89 -4.36 11.69 -10.23
CA PRO A 89 -4.98 12.44 -9.15
C PRO A 89 -6.48 12.17 -9.03
N PHE A 90 -7.11 11.62 -10.08
CA PHE A 90 -8.52 11.28 -10.11
C PHE A 90 -8.82 9.82 -9.77
N ASP A 91 -7.79 9.02 -9.47
CA ASP A 91 -7.99 7.62 -9.15
C ASP A 91 -8.42 7.43 -7.70
N HIS A 92 -9.30 6.45 -7.46
CA HIS A 92 -9.52 5.89 -6.14
C HIS A 92 -8.81 4.55 -6.04
N LYS A 93 -8.06 4.35 -4.96
CA LYS A 93 -7.22 3.16 -4.76
C LYS A 93 -7.32 2.67 -3.33
N LEU A 94 -7.08 1.38 -3.18
CA LEU A 94 -6.86 0.71 -1.91
C LEU A 94 -5.38 0.34 -1.86
N LEU A 95 -4.74 0.68 -0.74
CA LEU A 95 -3.38 0.28 -0.40
C LEU A 95 -3.48 -0.70 0.76
N ASP A 96 -3.33 -1.98 0.45
CA ASP A 96 -3.17 -3.01 1.47
C ASP A 96 -1.71 -3.13 1.83
N ILE A 97 -1.43 -3.23 3.13
CA ILE A 97 -0.10 -3.40 3.69
C ILE A 97 -0.15 -4.66 4.55
N ARG A 98 0.78 -5.58 4.37
CA ARG A 98 0.90 -6.78 5.19
C ARG A 98 2.32 -6.99 5.69
N MET A 99 2.42 -7.59 6.88
CA MET A 99 3.68 -7.93 7.53
C MET A 99 3.56 -9.29 8.23
N ALA A 100 4.68 -9.98 8.46
CA ALA A 100 4.69 -11.19 9.26
C ALA A 100 4.23 -10.88 10.71
N GLY A 101 3.38 -11.74 11.29
CA GLY A 101 2.64 -11.42 12.51
C GLY A 101 3.46 -11.17 13.79
N SER A 102 4.73 -11.56 13.82
CA SER A 102 5.65 -11.29 14.94
C SER A 102 6.31 -9.91 14.89
N SER A 103 6.04 -9.14 13.84
CA SER A 103 6.80 -7.95 13.50
C SER A 103 5.99 -6.67 13.75
N LEU A 104 6.43 -5.85 14.71
CA LEU A 104 5.87 -4.53 14.98
C LEU A 104 6.73 -3.48 14.27
N ALA A 105 6.22 -2.94 13.17
CA ALA A 105 6.83 -1.86 12.43
C ALA A 105 5.93 -0.62 12.48
N THR A 106 6.53 0.54 12.68
CA THR A 106 5.87 1.81 12.38
C THR A 106 6.20 2.18 10.93
N LEU A 107 5.15 2.27 10.12
CA LEU A 107 5.23 2.70 8.73
C LEU A 107 4.61 4.08 8.59
N GLU A 108 5.20 4.88 7.73
CA GLU A 108 4.64 6.14 7.26
C GLU A 108 4.07 5.92 5.86
N VAL A 109 2.86 6.45 5.64
CA VAL A 109 2.25 6.52 4.33
C VAL A 109 2.08 7.99 4.00
N SER A 110 2.74 8.45 2.94
CA SER A 110 2.65 9.83 2.47
C SER A 110 2.12 9.88 1.03
N ILE A 111 1.49 11.01 0.70
CA ILE A 111 0.99 11.30 -0.64
C ILE A 111 1.44 12.71 -0.97
N GLU A 112 2.17 12.85 -2.07
CA GLU A 112 2.63 14.13 -2.60
C GLU A 112 2.01 14.36 -3.97
N GLU A 113 1.59 15.60 -4.25
CA GLU A 113 1.12 16.00 -5.56
C GLU A 113 2.28 16.57 -6.37
N GLU A 114 2.52 16.00 -7.54
CA GLU A 114 3.57 16.40 -8.47
C GLU A 114 2.94 16.96 -9.74
N PHE A 115 3.52 18.04 -10.29
CA PHE A 115 3.13 18.65 -11.56
C PHE A 115 4.14 18.24 -12.64
N PHE A 116 3.64 17.88 -13.82
CA PHE A 116 4.48 17.52 -14.98
C PHE A 116 5.01 18.73 -15.75
#